data_AF-A0A315ATW6-F1
#
_entry.id   AF-A0A315ATW6-F1
#
_cell.length_a   1.000
_cell.length_b   1.000
_cell.length_c   1.000
_cell.angle_alpha   90.00
_cell.angle_beta   90.00
_cell.angle_gamma   90.00
#
_symmetry.space_group_name_H-M   'P 1'
#
loop_
_entity.id
_entity.type
_entity.pdbx_description
1 polymer ?
#
loop_
_entity_poly.entity_id
_entity_poly.type
_entity_poly.pdbx_seq_one_letter_code
_entity_poly.pdbx_strand_id
1 'polypeptide(L)'
;MRMSNWSRHILTGLGVIFSITTTCTQAQPLGKINQDLVEAVFVEICRLNIQQPDMVMRQAILETGWMRAPFLMKRQNLFGFRNSSYLIFNQWQDSIVYYKSWQDKHYNANEHKDYGGFLKSIRYASAGYMEHLRKIQWTKSCPDQASIAPDSPRTNDSPATSTTGE
;
A
#
# COMPACT_ATOMS: atom_id res chain seq x y z
N MET A 1 -78.84 34.88 16.42
CA MET A 1 -79.25 33.97 17.52
C MET A 1 -78.24 32.83 17.59
N ARG A 2 -77.79 32.48 18.81
CA ARG A 2 -76.97 31.30 19.24
C ARG A 2 -77.28 30.03 18.45
N MET A 3 -76.45 28.99 18.25
CA MET A 3 -75.17 28.41 18.74
C MET A 3 -74.77 27.37 17.64
N SER A 4 -73.61 26.72 17.52
CA SER A 4 -72.70 26.12 18.49
C SER A 4 -71.34 25.79 17.85
N ASN A 5 -70.33 25.76 18.71
CA ASN A 5 -69.02 25.11 18.57
C ASN A 5 -68.94 23.84 17.71
N TRP A 6 -67.83 23.71 16.96
CA TRP A 6 -66.94 22.58 17.23
C TRP A 6 -65.47 22.94 16.98
N SER A 7 -64.66 22.59 17.97
CA SER A 7 -63.21 22.74 18.04
C SER A 7 -62.52 21.76 17.10
N ARG A 8 -61.38 22.17 16.50
CA ARG A 8 -60.27 21.28 16.15
C ARG A 8 -59.00 22.04 15.75
N HIS A 9 -58.22 22.33 16.79
CA HIS A 9 -56.76 22.24 16.92
C HIS A 9 -55.85 22.44 15.68
N ILE A 10 -55.02 23.49 15.82
CA ILE A 10 -53.77 23.75 15.10
C ILE A 10 -52.81 22.58 15.33
N LEU A 11 -52.29 21.99 14.25
CA LEU A 11 -51.13 21.11 14.27
C LEU A 11 -50.05 21.70 13.34
N THR A 12 -49.08 22.33 13.99
CA THR A 12 -47.79 22.71 13.45
C THR A 12 -47.00 21.45 13.09
N GLY A 13 -47.09 21.03 11.82
CA GLY A 13 -46.20 20.01 11.26
C GLY A 13 -44.90 20.65 10.80
N LEU A 14 -43.89 20.64 11.67
CA LEU A 14 -42.51 20.97 11.34
C LEU A 14 -42.04 20.15 10.14
N GLY A 15 -41.71 20.84 9.05
CA GLY A 15 -41.09 20.25 7.87
C GLY A 15 -39.69 19.73 8.24
N VAL A 16 -39.53 18.41 8.24
CA VAL A 16 -38.20 17.78 8.27
C VAL A 16 -37.71 17.76 6.83
N ILE A 17 -37.01 18.82 6.43
CA ILE A 17 -36.22 18.83 5.20
C ILE A 17 -35.03 17.90 5.46
N PHE A 18 -35.15 16.65 4.99
CA PHE A 18 -34.06 15.68 5.00
C PHE A 18 -33.05 16.13 3.92
N SER A 19 -32.14 17.03 4.29
CA SER A 19 -31.02 17.42 3.44
C SER A 19 -30.12 16.22 3.26
N ILE A 20 -30.29 15.49 2.15
CA ILE A 20 -29.39 14.42 1.72
C ILE A 20 -28.09 15.10 1.30
N THR A 21 -27.18 15.32 2.26
CA THR A 21 -25.83 15.76 1.92
C THR A 21 -25.10 14.57 1.32
N THR A 22 -25.18 14.44 -0.01
CA THR A 22 -24.28 13.59 -0.77
C THR A 22 -22.86 14.14 -0.58
N THR A 23 -22.13 13.62 0.40
CA THR A 23 -20.71 13.92 0.54
C THR A 23 -19.98 13.24 -0.60
N CYS A 24 -19.80 13.95 -1.71
CA CYS A 24 -18.81 13.58 -2.71
C CYS A 24 -17.45 13.55 -1.99
N THR A 25 -16.81 12.38 -1.91
CA THR A 25 -15.48 12.26 -1.28
C THR A 25 -14.50 13.06 -2.12
N GLN A 26 -14.20 14.28 -1.71
CA GLN A 26 -13.29 15.17 -2.41
C GLN A 26 -11.88 14.58 -2.35
N ALA A 27 -11.26 14.39 -3.51
CA ALA A 27 -9.88 13.92 -3.62
C ALA A 27 -8.96 14.91 -2.88
N GLN A 28 -8.39 14.48 -1.76
CA GLN A 28 -7.43 15.31 -1.04
C GLN A 28 -6.14 15.42 -1.86
N PRO A 29 -5.51 16.60 -1.92
CA PRO A 29 -4.24 16.76 -2.62
C PRO A 29 -3.19 15.82 -2.00
N LEU A 30 -2.46 15.10 -2.84
CA LEU A 30 -1.37 14.25 -2.39
C LEU A 30 -0.30 15.13 -1.70
N GLY A 31 0.18 14.69 -0.53
CA GLY A 31 1.21 15.40 0.23
C GLY A 31 2.55 15.49 -0.50
N LYS A 32 3.56 16.07 0.16
CA LYS A 32 4.94 16.04 -0.34
C LYS A 32 5.46 14.59 -0.39
N ILE A 33 6.35 14.30 -1.32
CA ILE A 33 7.01 12.99 -1.40
C ILE A 33 7.96 12.86 -0.21
N ASN A 34 7.81 11.79 0.57
CA ASN A 34 8.77 11.41 1.59
C ASN A 34 9.90 10.61 0.92
N GLN A 35 11.03 11.27 0.65
CA GLN A 35 12.16 10.65 -0.03
C GLN A 35 12.77 9.50 0.80
N ASP A 36 12.88 9.66 2.12
CA ASP A 36 13.43 8.62 3.00
C ASP A 36 12.62 7.32 2.93
N LEU A 37 11.29 7.43 2.87
CA LEU A 37 10.42 6.27 2.69
C LEU A 37 10.58 5.63 1.31
N VAL A 38 10.69 6.45 0.25
CA VAL A 38 10.90 5.96 -1.12
C VAL A 38 12.22 5.17 -1.20
N GLU A 39 13.30 5.69 -0.60
CA GLU A 39 14.57 4.99 -0.53
C GLU A 39 14.49 3.72 0.33
N ALA A 40 13.84 3.78 1.49
CA ALA A 40 13.68 2.62 2.37
C ALA A 40 12.93 1.47 1.68
N VAL A 41 11.88 1.79 0.90
CA VAL A 41 11.15 0.80 0.09
C VAL A 41 12.08 0.14 -0.92
N PHE A 42 12.90 0.91 -1.63
CA PHE A 42 13.81 0.35 -2.62
C PHE A 42 14.92 -0.51 -1.98
N VAL A 43 15.50 -0.04 -0.87
CA VAL A 43 16.48 -0.81 -0.10
C VAL A 43 15.90 -2.15 0.35
N GLU A 44 14.65 -2.18 0.82
CA GLU A 44 13.99 -3.41 1.26
C GLU A 44 13.72 -4.37 0.09
N ILE A 45 13.29 -3.86 -1.08
CA ILE A 45 13.14 -4.64 -2.32
C ILE A 45 14.48 -5.32 -2.67
N CYS A 46 15.58 -4.56 -2.62
CA CYS A 46 16.92 -5.07 -2.89
C CYS A 46 17.37 -6.09 -1.85
N ARG A 47 17.16 -5.82 -0.56
CA ARG A 47 17.52 -6.70 0.56
C ARG A 47 16.88 -8.07 0.45
N LEU A 48 15.64 -8.14 -0.05
CA LEU A 48 14.91 -9.40 -0.25
C LEU A 48 15.26 -10.13 -1.56
N ASN A 49 16.22 -9.61 -2.35
CA ASN A 49 16.61 -10.18 -3.64
C ASN A 49 15.41 -10.45 -4.56
N ILE A 50 14.50 -9.47 -4.62
CA ILE A 50 13.38 -9.49 -5.57
C ILE A 50 13.95 -9.33 -6.98
N GLN A 51 13.48 -10.15 -7.91
CA GLN A 51 13.90 -10.09 -9.32
C GLN A 51 13.39 -8.80 -9.96
N GLN A 52 14.22 -8.18 -10.79
CA GLN A 52 13.91 -6.93 -11.50
C GLN A 52 13.54 -5.77 -10.53
N PRO A 53 14.41 -5.46 -9.55
CA PRO A 53 14.08 -4.56 -8.44
C PRO A 53 13.73 -3.13 -8.90
N ASP A 54 14.32 -2.65 -9.99
CA ASP A 54 13.99 -1.36 -10.60
C ASP A 54 12.54 -1.34 -11.13
N MET A 55 12.11 -2.41 -11.80
CA MET A 55 10.75 -2.58 -12.28
C MET A 55 9.77 -2.67 -11.11
N VAL A 56 10.08 -3.47 -10.09
CA VAL A 56 9.23 -3.61 -8.90
C VAL A 56 9.09 -2.27 -8.16
N MET A 57 10.15 -1.47 -8.09
CA MET A 57 10.07 -0.13 -7.52
C MET A 57 9.16 0.79 -8.33
N ARG A 58 9.24 0.75 -9.67
CA ARG A 58 8.31 1.50 -10.54
C ARG A 58 6.86 1.07 -10.32
N GLN A 59 6.60 -0.22 -10.07
CA GLN A 59 5.26 -0.69 -9.70
C GLN A 59 4.79 -0.05 -8.41
N ALA A 60 5.59 -0.10 -7.35
CA ALA A 60 5.23 0.50 -6.07
C ALA A 60 4.96 2.01 -6.20
N ILE A 61 5.79 2.73 -6.96
CA ILE A 61 5.59 4.16 -7.26
C ILE A 61 4.28 4.39 -8.02
N LEU A 62 3.99 3.57 -9.04
CA LEU A 62 2.81 3.71 -9.87
C LEU A 62 1.52 3.46 -9.06
N GLU A 63 1.47 2.39 -8.28
CA GLU A 63 0.30 2.03 -7.47
C GLU A 63 0.02 3.08 -6.40
N THR A 64 1.07 3.54 -5.70
CA THR A 64 0.93 4.43 -4.54
C THR A 64 1.08 5.92 -4.87
N GLY A 65 1.38 6.28 -6.11
CA GLY A 65 1.67 7.66 -6.50
C GLY A 65 2.86 8.26 -5.74
N TRP A 66 4.00 7.56 -5.73
CA TRP A 66 5.21 7.91 -4.95
C TRP A 66 5.00 7.83 -3.42
N MET A 67 4.35 6.76 -2.95
CA MET A 67 4.06 6.49 -1.53
C MET A 67 3.15 7.53 -0.87
N ARG A 68 2.22 8.11 -1.64
CA ARG A 68 1.34 9.20 -1.17
C ARG A 68 -0.15 8.83 -1.15
N ALA A 69 -0.58 7.84 -1.91
CA ALA A 69 -1.97 7.44 -2.04
C ALA A 69 -2.51 6.94 -0.69
N PRO A 70 -3.37 7.71 0.02
CA PRO A 70 -3.73 7.38 1.40
C PRO A 70 -4.48 6.05 1.50
N PHE A 71 -5.22 5.67 0.45
CA PHE A 71 -5.98 4.43 0.41
C PHE A 71 -5.08 3.18 0.52
N LEU A 72 -3.96 3.16 -0.19
CA LEU A 72 -3.00 2.06 -0.16
C LEU A 72 -2.04 2.16 1.02
N MET A 73 -1.56 3.38 1.33
CA MET A 73 -0.63 3.60 2.43
C MET A 73 -1.25 3.28 3.79
N LYS A 74 -2.54 3.58 4.02
CA LYS A 74 -3.24 3.17 5.26
C LYS A 74 -3.36 1.65 5.41
N ARG A 75 -3.26 0.91 4.30
CA ARG A 75 -3.30 -0.56 4.28
C ARG A 75 -1.91 -1.18 4.24
N GLN A 76 -0.88 -0.35 4.21
CA GLN A 76 0.50 -0.79 4.04
C GLN A 76 0.69 -1.69 2.82
N ASN A 77 -0.08 -1.44 1.76
CA ASN A 77 -0.14 -2.29 0.57
C ASN A 77 0.47 -1.54 -0.62
N LEU A 78 1.79 -1.70 -0.81
CA LEU A 78 2.55 -0.95 -1.82
C LEU A 78 2.23 -1.38 -3.27
N PHE A 79 1.67 -2.57 -3.46
CA PHE A 79 1.52 -3.20 -4.78
C PHE A 79 0.07 -3.39 -5.21
N GLY A 80 -0.88 -2.90 -4.41
CA GLY A 80 -2.31 -3.00 -4.72
C GLY A 80 -2.86 -4.43 -4.74
N PHE A 81 -2.22 -5.37 -4.01
CA PHE A 81 -2.67 -6.77 -3.97
C PHE A 81 -4.10 -6.87 -3.44
N ARG A 82 -4.89 -7.74 -4.06
CA ARG A 82 -6.30 -7.97 -3.75
C ARG A 82 -6.71 -9.43 -3.92
N ASN A 83 -7.70 -9.85 -3.14
CA ASN A 83 -8.48 -11.08 -3.37
C ASN A 83 -9.92 -10.69 -3.80
N SER A 84 -10.89 -10.74 -2.88
CA SER A 84 -12.17 -10.04 -2.96
C SER A 84 -12.05 -8.55 -2.61
N SER A 85 -11.09 -8.19 -1.77
CA SER A 85 -10.78 -6.81 -1.36
C SER A 85 -9.28 -6.57 -1.33
N TYR A 86 -8.87 -5.31 -1.23
CA TYR A 86 -7.46 -4.98 -1.02
C TYR A 86 -6.94 -5.63 0.26
N LEU A 87 -5.78 -6.27 0.17
CA LEU A 87 -5.08 -6.80 1.33
C LEU A 87 -4.63 -5.65 2.24
N ILE A 88 -4.60 -5.94 3.55
CA ILE A 88 -4.12 -5.04 4.60
C ILE A 88 -2.94 -5.72 5.28
N PHE A 89 -1.84 -5.00 5.38
CA PHE A 89 -0.61 -5.44 6.03
C PHE A 89 -0.36 -4.63 7.31
N ASN A 90 0.43 -5.16 8.24
CA ASN A 90 0.74 -4.47 9.50
C ASN A 90 1.71 -3.31 9.26
N GLN A 91 2.69 -3.53 8.40
CA GLN A 91 3.70 -2.55 8.00
C GLN A 91 4.04 -2.71 6.51
N TRP A 92 4.60 -1.66 5.89
CA TRP A 92 4.82 -1.63 4.45
C TRP A 92 5.79 -2.72 3.98
N GLN A 93 6.75 -3.10 4.81
CA GLN A 93 7.72 -4.18 4.56
C GLN A 93 7.02 -5.52 4.31
N ASP A 94 5.93 -5.80 5.05
CA ASP A 94 5.20 -7.06 4.92
C ASP A 94 4.58 -7.20 3.51
N SER A 95 4.21 -6.08 2.86
CA SER A 95 3.74 -6.11 1.48
C SER A 95 4.85 -6.44 0.47
N ILE A 96 6.11 -6.11 0.79
CA ILE A 96 7.30 -6.46 -0.01
C ILE A 96 7.66 -7.94 0.20
N VAL A 97 7.58 -8.44 1.44
CA VAL A 97 7.70 -9.88 1.73
C VAL A 97 6.64 -10.69 0.99
N TYR A 98 5.40 -10.19 0.99
CA TYR A 98 4.32 -10.80 0.22
C TYR A 98 4.60 -10.76 -1.28
N TYR A 99 5.06 -9.62 -1.81
CA TYR A 99 5.44 -9.51 -3.23
C TYR A 99 6.52 -10.54 -3.60
N LYS A 100 7.58 -10.67 -2.79
CA LYS A 100 8.65 -11.64 -3.00
C LYS A 100 8.08 -13.07 -3.07
N SER A 101 7.25 -13.45 -2.10
CA SER A 101 6.62 -14.78 -2.06
C SER A 101 5.73 -15.03 -3.28
N TRP A 102 4.98 -14.01 -3.70
CA TRP A 102 4.15 -14.06 -4.90
C TRP A 102 5.01 -14.20 -6.16
N GLN A 103 6.10 -13.43 -6.28
CA GLN A 103 7.01 -13.49 -7.41
C GLN A 103 7.67 -14.87 -7.50
N ASP A 104 8.17 -15.42 -6.40
CA ASP A 104 8.82 -16.74 -6.37
C ASP A 104 7.87 -17.87 -6.81
N LYS A 105 6.57 -17.73 -6.55
CA LYS A 105 5.56 -18.70 -6.97
C LYS A 105 5.22 -18.61 -8.46
N HIS A 106 5.29 -17.42 -9.05
CA HIS A 106 4.70 -17.14 -10.36
C HIS A 106 5.72 -16.83 -11.45
N TYR A 107 6.90 -16.31 -11.10
CA TYR A 107 7.90 -15.88 -12.07
C TYR A 107 8.93 -16.96 -12.35
N ASN A 108 8.96 -17.41 -13.61
CA ASN A 108 10.05 -18.20 -14.15
C ASN A 108 10.72 -17.42 -15.29
N ALA A 109 11.99 -17.06 -15.10
CA ALA A 109 12.75 -16.30 -16.09
C ALA A 109 12.89 -17.03 -17.44
N ASN A 110 12.84 -18.36 -17.45
CA ASN A 110 12.99 -19.17 -18.66
C ASN A 110 11.69 -19.27 -19.48
N GLU A 111 10.54 -18.92 -18.90
CA GLU A 111 9.23 -19.04 -19.56
C GLU A 111 8.79 -17.75 -20.26
N HIS A 112 9.53 -16.66 -20.06
CA HIS A 112 9.13 -15.33 -20.52
C HIS A 112 10.31 -14.58 -21.14
N LYS A 113 10.06 -13.94 -22.28
CA LYS A 113 11.08 -13.14 -23.00
C LYS A 113 11.68 -12.03 -22.13
N ASP A 114 10.84 -11.37 -21.32
CA ASP A 114 11.21 -10.31 -20.40
C ASP A 114 10.20 -10.24 -19.25
N TYR A 115 10.49 -9.41 -18.23
CA TYR A 115 9.62 -9.23 -17.07
C TYR A 115 8.25 -8.64 -17.42
N GLY A 116 8.16 -7.81 -18.46
CA GLY A 116 6.88 -7.30 -18.95
C GLY A 116 6.00 -8.39 -19.56
N GLY A 117 6.62 -9.34 -20.28
CA GLY A 117 5.99 -10.55 -20.78
C GLY A 117 5.43 -11.42 -19.66
N PHE A 118 6.18 -11.57 -18.57
CA PHE A 118 5.71 -12.23 -17.34
C PHE A 118 4.49 -11.53 -16.75
N LEU A 119 4.56 -10.22 -16.47
CA LEU A 119 3.42 -9.49 -15.88
C LEU A 119 2.16 -9.57 -16.75
N LYS A 120 2.32 -9.62 -18.08
CA LYS A 120 1.22 -9.81 -19.03
C LYS A 120 0.65 -11.23 -18.97
N SER A 121 1.47 -12.27 -18.86
CA SER A 121 1.04 -13.68 -18.87
C SER A 121 0.10 -13.99 -17.70
N ILE A 122 0.41 -13.46 -16.52
CA ILE A 122 -0.38 -13.66 -15.30
C ILE A 122 -1.49 -12.63 -15.09
N ARG A 123 -1.69 -11.72 -16.05
CA ARG A 123 -2.68 -10.64 -15.98
C ARG A 123 -2.54 -9.78 -14.72
N TYR A 124 -1.31 -9.42 -14.36
CA TYR A 124 -1.02 -8.61 -13.18
C TYR A 124 -1.85 -7.31 -13.14
N ALA A 125 -1.96 -6.63 -14.28
CA ALA A 125 -2.72 -5.40 -14.44
C ALA A 125 -3.36 -5.30 -15.84
N SER A 126 -4.17 -4.26 -16.04
CA SER A 126 -4.90 -4.01 -17.28
C SER A 126 -4.00 -3.72 -18.48
N ALA A 127 -4.59 -3.71 -19.67
CA ALA A 127 -3.95 -3.17 -20.86
C ALA A 127 -3.45 -1.73 -20.61
N GLY A 128 -2.29 -1.38 -21.15
CA GLY A 128 -1.64 -0.08 -20.95
C GLY A 128 -0.75 0.03 -19.71
N TYR A 129 -0.81 -0.92 -18.77
CA TYR A 129 -0.01 -0.89 -17.54
C TYR A 129 1.49 -0.68 -17.79
N MET A 130 2.06 -1.46 -18.72
CA MET A 130 3.48 -1.36 -19.07
C MET A 130 3.86 -0.02 -19.70
N GLU A 131 2.91 0.68 -20.34
CA GLU A 131 3.16 2.03 -20.86
C GLU A 131 3.29 3.03 -19.72
N HIS A 132 2.40 2.96 -18.71
CA HIS A 132 2.46 3.81 -17.54
C HIS A 132 3.72 3.55 -16.72
N LEU A 133 4.10 2.28 -16.56
CA LEU A 133 5.28 1.89 -15.79
C LEU A 133 6.58 2.43 -16.42
N ARG A 134 6.67 2.47 -17.76
CA ARG A 134 7.80 3.07 -18.48
C ARG A 134 7.92 4.59 -18.30
N LYS A 135 6.83 5.29 -17.96
CA LYS A 135 6.85 6.74 -17.70
C LYS A 135 7.46 7.07 -16.33
N ILE A 136 7.58 6.09 -15.43
CA ILE A 136 8.18 6.30 -14.11
C ILE A 136 9.71 6.36 -14.24
N GLN A 137 10.27 7.51 -13.87
CA GLN A 137 11.71 7.72 -13.84
C GLN A 137 12.30 7.16 -12.55
N TRP A 138 12.72 5.90 -12.61
CA TRP A 138 13.53 5.26 -11.58
C TRP A 138 14.76 4.64 -12.25
N THR A 139 15.95 5.10 -11.87
CA THR A 139 17.23 4.71 -12.50
C THR A 139 18.22 4.10 -11.52
N LYS A 140 17.85 3.99 -10.24
CA LYS A 140 18.71 3.40 -9.22
C LYS A 140 18.78 1.89 -9.40
N SER A 141 19.97 1.35 -9.16
CA SER A 141 20.23 -0.08 -9.05
C SER A 141 20.41 -0.46 -7.59
N CYS A 142 20.25 -1.74 -7.26
CA CYS A 142 20.48 -2.18 -5.89
C CYS A 142 21.90 -1.86 -5.44
N PRO A 143 22.07 -1.36 -4.21
CA PRO A 143 23.39 -1.06 -3.68
C PRO A 143 24.20 -2.36 -3.55
N ASP A 144 25.51 -2.27 -3.75
CA ASP A 144 26.41 -3.41 -3.55
C ASP A 144 26.25 -3.92 -2.11
N GLN A 145 26.09 -5.24 -1.95
CA GLN A 145 25.74 -5.87 -0.66
C GLN A 145 26.74 -5.56 0.48
N ALA A 146 27.96 -5.10 0.15
CA ALA A 146 28.96 -4.63 1.12
C ALA A 146 28.62 -3.27 1.78
N SER A 147 27.72 -2.48 1.19
CA SER A 147 27.25 -1.19 1.73
C SER A 147 25.96 -1.30 2.55
N ILE A 148 25.29 -2.47 2.51
CA ILE A 148 24.16 -2.80 3.38
C ILE A 148 24.70 -3.44 4.65
N ALA A 149 25.61 -2.76 5.35
CA ALA A 149 25.98 -3.19 6.69
C ALA A 149 24.74 -3.00 7.59
N PRO A 150 24.25 -4.04 8.28
CA PRO A 150 23.35 -3.81 9.38
C PRO A 150 24.19 -3.10 10.45
N ASP A 151 23.81 -1.88 10.81
CA ASP A 151 24.22 -1.35 12.11
C ASP A 151 23.84 -2.40 13.16
N SER A 152 24.85 -3.09 13.69
CA SER A 152 24.76 -4.06 14.77
C SER A 152 25.63 -3.51 15.91
N PRO A 153 25.31 -3.73 17.20
CA PRO A 153 24.37 -4.71 17.74
C PRO A 153 23.27 -4.14 18.66
N ARG A 154 22.08 -4.75 18.63
CA ARG A 154 21.17 -4.74 19.79
C ARG A 154 21.78 -5.68 20.85
N THR A 155 22.59 -5.11 21.73
CA THR A 155 23.05 -5.75 22.95
C THR A 155 21.86 -6.07 23.85
N ASN A 156 21.60 -7.35 24.08
CA ASN A 156 20.94 -7.83 25.27
C ASN A 156 21.85 -8.91 25.86
N ASP A 157 22.93 -8.47 26.50
CA ASP A 157 23.62 -9.30 27.47
C ASP A 157 22.63 -9.58 28.61
N SER A 158 22.14 -10.81 28.68
CA SER A 158 21.60 -11.35 29.93
C SER A 158 22.78 -11.79 30.78
N PRO A 159 22.96 -11.26 32.01
CA PRO A 159 23.90 -11.84 32.96
C PRO A 159 23.27 -13.11 33.51
N ALA A 160 23.73 -14.27 33.05
CA ALA A 160 23.52 -15.53 33.75
C ALA A 160 24.59 -15.64 34.85
N THR A 161 24.26 -15.18 36.05
CA THR A 161 24.94 -15.60 37.28
C THR A 161 23.90 -15.87 38.36
N SER A 162 23.68 -17.15 38.67
CA SER A 162 23.46 -17.58 40.06
C SER A 162 23.77 -19.07 40.21
N THR A 163 24.93 -19.30 40.83
CA THR A 163 25.25 -20.48 41.64
C THR A 163 24.22 -20.64 42.76
N THR A 164 23.77 -21.86 43.07
CA THR A 164 23.82 -22.52 44.40
C THR A 164 23.15 -23.90 44.31
N GLY A 165 23.85 -24.97 44.73
CA GLY A 165 23.21 -26.26 45.01
C GLY A 165 24.13 -27.47 44.98
N GLU A 166 25.09 -27.57 45.92
CA GLU A 166 25.43 -28.76 46.74
C GLU A 166 26.54 -28.42 47.74
#